data_AF-A0A7K3J100-F1
#
_entry.id   AF-A0A7K3J100-F1
#
_cell.length_a   1.000
_cell.length_b   1.000
_cell.length_c   1.000
_cell.angle_alpha   90.00
_cell.angle_beta   90.00
_cell.angle_gamma   90.00
#
_symmetry.space_group_name_H-M   'P 1'
#
loop_
_entity.id
_entity.type
_entity.pdbx_description
1 polymer ?
#
loop_
_entity_poly.entity_id
_entity_poly.type
_entity_poly.pdbx_seq_one_letter_code
_entity_poly.pdbx_strand_id
1 'polypeptide(L)'
;RLNIGLELMREPVVLFIDEPTSGLSSFDSEKVMALLKNQALSGKLIFAIIHQPSSDIIKLFDRLWLIDKGGYMIYDGDPVEALVYFKTETSQANASESECPNCGNIETESILHIVEVKVINNEGLPGNERQVSPTEWYDKYRKKMMPVLDKPPVKLPVVKSNFKVPGKSDQIMTFIKRNITRKLADKQYMIINLLEAPLLALILGYISRYSVNGSYLFSENINYPVFLFMSIIVALFIGLTVSAEEIFRDRKILEREKFLNLSRLSYLFSKINFLFALSAIQTLSFVIVANSILEVRGMLFRHWLILFSTACFGNLLGLNISAGMRTAVSIYILIPLLLVPQLLLGGAMIKFDELPRYLSRKIYVPVIGDVMATRWAYESICVEQFKSNRFERPYFDLEMEKSQFDWYSSFLIPTLKVKVNQCIRAGKNPDYREQCEINLAKLNYHIDELSQLAGIEPGNWRKSMDYKTFNEIAGDDAKLYLDSLNSYFRLLSKKKSDSRDSIIRIKESVIGKEGFLKLRERDYNERLADHVLNRLATSKIYDSDYLDRLIQKADPIFMKPGSRYGRAHFFAPYKQIGNIKISTLIFNTVIIWLMTIFLFITLYYNLLKRFIVFLETWKIPIWRKFGREMLRM
;
A
#
# COMPACT_ATOMS: atom_id res chain seq x y z
N ARG A 1 5.17 18.63 -33.10
CA ARG A 1 6.60 19.05 -33.17
C ARG A 1 7.48 18.37 -32.11
N LEU A 2 7.31 18.62 -30.80
CA LEU A 2 8.19 18.01 -29.77
C LEU A 2 8.21 16.48 -29.81
N ASN A 3 7.06 15.83 -29.98
CA ASN A 3 6.98 14.36 -30.09
C ASN A 3 7.78 13.82 -31.29
N ILE A 4 7.72 14.51 -32.44
CA ILE A 4 8.51 14.14 -33.63
C ILE A 4 10.00 14.29 -33.32
N GLY A 5 10.40 15.39 -32.66
CA GLY A 5 11.79 15.60 -32.22
C GLY A 5 12.30 14.48 -31.30
N LEU A 6 11.48 14.04 -30.34
CA LEU A 6 11.82 12.93 -29.42
C LEU A 6 12.05 11.60 -30.16
N GLU A 7 11.32 11.34 -31.23
CA GLU A 7 11.52 10.15 -32.07
C GLU A 7 12.74 10.31 -33.00
N LEU A 8 12.95 11.51 -33.56
CA LEU A 8 14.11 11.81 -34.41
C LEU A 8 15.45 11.72 -33.67
N MET A 9 15.47 12.03 -32.37
CA MET A 9 16.66 11.87 -31.50
C MET A 9 17.20 10.43 -31.46
N ARG A 10 16.38 9.43 -31.84
CA ARG A 10 16.80 8.02 -31.88
C ARG A 10 17.45 7.63 -33.19
N GLU A 11 17.51 8.54 -34.16
CA GLU A 11 17.96 8.28 -35.52
C GLU A 11 17.32 7.02 -36.13
N PRO A 12 15.97 6.96 -36.21
CA PRO A 12 15.30 5.80 -36.79
C PRO A 12 15.60 5.71 -38.30
N VAL A 13 15.78 4.48 -38.77
CA VAL A 13 15.95 4.18 -40.22
C VAL A 13 14.60 4.21 -40.93
N VAL A 14 13.54 3.74 -40.24
CA VAL A 14 12.16 3.77 -40.70
C VAL A 14 11.33 4.54 -39.69
N LEU A 15 10.58 5.52 -40.15
CA LEU A 15 9.75 6.39 -39.31
C LEU A 15 8.31 6.38 -39.81
N PHE A 16 7.38 6.03 -38.92
CA PHE A 16 5.94 6.13 -39.18
C PHE A 16 5.39 7.33 -38.42
N ILE A 17 4.66 8.20 -39.10
CA ILE A 17 4.07 9.40 -38.53
C ILE A 17 2.60 9.48 -38.91
N ASP A 18 1.77 9.60 -37.89
CA ASP A 18 0.34 9.75 -38.04
C ASP A 18 -0.02 11.24 -37.93
N GLU A 19 -0.63 11.78 -38.99
CA GLU A 19 -1.12 13.16 -39.10
C GLU A 19 -0.16 14.25 -38.57
N PRO A 20 1.07 14.40 -39.13
CA PRO A 20 2.07 15.36 -38.64
C PRO A 20 1.63 16.83 -38.70
N THR A 21 0.64 17.14 -39.53
CA THR A 21 0.17 18.50 -39.85
C THR A 21 -1.11 18.87 -39.09
N SER A 22 -1.74 17.93 -38.39
CA SER A 22 -3.02 18.17 -37.69
C SER A 22 -2.85 19.16 -36.54
N GLY A 23 -3.71 20.18 -36.50
CA GLY A 23 -3.68 21.25 -35.49
C GLY A 23 -2.55 22.27 -35.66
N LEU A 24 -1.86 22.29 -36.80
CA LEU A 24 -0.84 23.30 -37.14
C LEU A 24 -1.38 24.33 -38.14
N SER A 25 -0.76 25.52 -38.17
CA SER A 25 -0.97 26.48 -39.25
C SER A 25 -0.39 25.93 -40.56
N SER A 26 -0.82 26.47 -41.71
CA SER A 26 -0.31 26.08 -43.04
C SER A 26 1.22 26.20 -43.12
N PHE A 27 1.75 27.37 -42.74
CA PHE A 27 3.19 27.65 -42.74
C PHE A 27 3.98 26.71 -41.81
N ASP A 28 3.44 26.39 -40.64
CA ASP A 28 4.10 25.48 -39.71
C ASP A 28 4.07 24.02 -40.18
N SER A 29 2.99 23.63 -40.85
CA SER A 29 2.85 22.31 -41.46
C SER A 29 3.89 22.10 -42.55
N GLU A 30 4.08 23.10 -43.41
CA GLU A 30 5.12 23.10 -44.44
C GLU A 30 6.52 22.93 -43.84
N LYS A 31 6.84 23.68 -42.76
CA LYS A 31 8.12 23.52 -42.05
C LYS A 31 8.32 22.11 -41.50
N VAL A 32 7.29 21.50 -40.90
CA VAL A 32 7.37 20.13 -40.39
C VAL A 32 7.62 19.15 -41.54
N MET A 33 6.89 19.30 -42.64
CA MET A 33 7.03 18.43 -43.81
C MET A 33 8.38 18.58 -44.50
N ALA A 34 8.90 19.81 -44.64
CA ALA A 34 10.24 20.06 -45.15
C ALA A 34 11.32 19.41 -44.26
N LEU A 35 11.14 19.42 -42.94
CA LEU A 35 12.04 18.74 -42.01
C LEU A 35 12.02 17.23 -42.21
N LEU A 36 10.83 16.63 -42.40
CA LEU A 36 10.69 15.22 -42.74
C LEU A 36 11.31 14.90 -44.10
N LYS A 37 11.12 15.75 -45.11
CA LYS A 37 11.75 15.61 -46.43
C LYS A 37 13.28 15.58 -46.31
N ASN A 38 13.86 16.47 -45.53
CA ASN A 38 15.31 16.47 -45.27
C ASN A 38 15.78 15.17 -44.59
N GLN A 39 14.98 14.61 -43.68
CA GLN A 39 15.27 13.31 -43.08
C GLN A 39 15.23 12.17 -44.13
N ALA A 40 14.26 12.21 -45.06
CA ALA A 40 14.18 11.25 -46.15
C ALA A 40 15.39 11.35 -47.11
N LEU A 41 15.78 12.58 -47.48
CA LEU A 41 16.98 12.86 -48.28
C LEU A 41 18.28 12.38 -47.60
N SER A 42 18.29 12.29 -46.27
CA SER A 42 19.40 11.73 -45.49
C SER A 42 19.45 10.18 -45.51
N GLY A 43 18.60 9.52 -46.30
CA GLY A 43 18.56 8.06 -46.45
C GLY A 43 17.60 7.34 -45.50
N LYS A 44 16.65 8.05 -44.86
CA LYS A 44 15.64 7.45 -43.98
C LYS A 44 14.36 7.17 -44.75
N LEU A 45 13.66 6.10 -44.40
CA LEU A 45 12.34 5.77 -44.95
C LEU A 45 11.26 6.36 -44.05
N ILE A 46 10.39 7.22 -44.59
CA ILE A 46 9.35 7.91 -43.82
C ILE A 46 7.99 7.61 -44.43
N PHE A 47 7.08 7.11 -43.60
CA PHE A 47 5.67 6.96 -43.90
C PHE A 47 4.91 8.02 -43.12
N ALA A 48 4.15 8.86 -43.82
CA ALA A 48 3.29 9.84 -43.20
C ALA A 48 1.86 9.68 -43.69
N ILE A 49 0.90 9.69 -42.77
CA ILE A 49 -0.54 9.72 -43.07
C ILE A 49 -1.00 11.17 -42.93
N ILE A 50 -1.69 11.69 -43.95
CA ILE A 50 -2.24 13.05 -43.94
C ILE A 50 -3.70 13.01 -44.39
N HIS A 51 -4.58 13.64 -43.61
CA HIS A 51 -6.02 13.68 -43.90
C HIS A 51 -6.35 14.61 -45.09
N GLN A 52 -5.74 15.80 -45.15
CA GLN A 52 -5.96 16.80 -46.20
C GLN A 52 -4.67 17.60 -46.45
N PRO A 53 -3.83 17.21 -47.43
CA PRO A 53 -2.60 17.96 -47.73
C PRO A 53 -2.91 19.23 -48.53
N SER A 54 -2.24 20.33 -48.21
CA SER A 54 -2.18 21.48 -49.12
C SER A 54 -1.35 21.13 -50.37
N SER A 55 -1.50 21.93 -51.42
CA SER A 55 -0.68 21.82 -52.63
C SER A 55 0.83 21.87 -52.34
N ASP A 56 1.29 22.75 -51.44
CA ASP A 56 2.72 22.81 -51.10
C ASP A 56 3.19 21.54 -50.38
N ILE A 57 2.33 20.95 -49.54
CA ILE A 57 2.65 19.73 -48.79
C ILE A 57 2.65 18.49 -49.70
N ILE A 58 1.68 18.38 -50.62
CA ILE A 58 1.59 17.20 -51.50
C ILE A 58 2.83 17.08 -52.40
N LYS A 59 3.38 18.22 -52.85
CA LYS A 59 4.60 18.30 -53.65
C LYS A 59 5.87 17.85 -52.93
N LEU A 60 5.86 17.80 -51.59
CA LEU A 60 7.01 17.35 -50.81
C LEU A 60 7.14 15.82 -50.75
N PHE A 61 6.09 15.07 -51.07
CA PHE A 61 6.11 13.61 -51.06
C PHE A 61 6.86 13.04 -52.27
N ASP A 62 7.66 12.00 -52.05
CA ASP A 62 8.31 11.25 -53.14
C ASP A 62 7.35 10.26 -53.82
N ARG A 63 6.35 9.77 -53.07
CA ARG A 63 5.40 8.75 -53.51
C ARG A 63 4.12 8.88 -52.69
N LEU A 64 2.97 8.86 -53.36
CA LEU A 64 1.65 8.96 -52.77
C LEU A 64 0.94 7.60 -52.84
N TRP A 65 0.44 7.14 -51.70
CA TRP A 65 -0.47 6.01 -51.60
C TRP A 65 -1.86 6.51 -51.24
N LEU A 66 -2.86 6.14 -52.03
CA LEU A 66 -4.27 6.40 -51.70
C LEU A 66 -4.99 5.08 -51.47
N ILE A 67 -5.67 4.99 -50.33
CA ILE A 67 -6.38 3.81 -49.87
C ILE A 67 -7.84 4.18 -49.64
N ASP A 68 -8.76 3.45 -50.28
CA ASP A 68 -10.20 3.65 -50.13
C ASP A 68 -10.80 2.74 -49.04
N LYS A 69 -12.07 2.97 -48.70
CA LYS A 69 -12.87 2.21 -47.74
C LYS A 69 -12.73 0.71 -47.96
N GLY A 70 -12.38 -0.02 -46.91
CA GLY A 70 -12.11 -1.47 -46.96
C GLY A 70 -10.62 -1.81 -47.10
N GLY A 71 -9.73 -0.82 -47.17
CA GLY A 71 -8.29 -1.05 -47.28
C GLY A 71 -7.82 -1.31 -48.71
N TYR A 72 -8.61 -0.90 -49.71
CA TYR A 72 -8.30 -1.08 -51.12
C TYR A 72 -7.33 0.01 -51.60
N MET A 73 -6.17 -0.39 -52.12
CA MET A 73 -5.22 0.55 -52.74
C MET A 73 -5.77 1.02 -54.09
N ILE A 74 -5.92 2.32 -54.29
CA ILE A 74 -6.49 2.90 -55.52
C ILE A 74 -5.47 3.70 -56.33
N TYR A 75 -4.35 4.08 -55.71
CA TYR A 75 -3.24 4.79 -56.36
C TYR A 75 -1.92 4.52 -55.65
N ASP A 76 -0.85 4.34 -56.41
CA ASP A 76 0.52 4.22 -55.94
C ASP A 76 1.48 4.83 -56.97
N GLY A 77 1.93 6.06 -56.73
CA GLY A 77 2.74 6.78 -57.72
C GLY A 77 3.16 8.18 -57.31
N ASP A 78 3.55 9.00 -58.29
CA ASP A 78 3.93 10.40 -58.08
C ASP A 78 2.72 11.22 -57.58
N PRO A 79 2.83 12.05 -56.54
CA PRO A 79 1.69 12.83 -56.04
C PRO A 79 1.08 13.80 -57.07
N VAL A 80 1.85 14.32 -58.01
CA VAL A 80 1.41 15.28 -59.04
C VAL A 80 0.60 14.57 -60.14
N GLU A 81 0.97 13.34 -60.48
CA GLU A 81 0.26 12.51 -61.48
C GLU A 81 -1.06 11.94 -60.96
N ALA A 82 -1.28 11.96 -59.64
CA ALA A 82 -2.48 11.39 -59.03
C ALA A 82 -3.77 12.03 -59.59
N LEU A 83 -3.80 13.35 -59.71
CA LEU A 83 -4.96 14.07 -60.24
C LEU A 83 -5.26 13.69 -61.70
N VAL A 84 -4.22 13.54 -62.52
CA VAL A 84 -4.32 13.12 -63.94
C VAL A 84 -4.92 11.72 -64.03
N TYR A 85 -4.45 10.79 -63.19
CA TYR A 85 -4.98 9.42 -63.15
C TYR A 85 -6.48 9.41 -62.84
N PHE A 86 -6.93 10.06 -61.77
CA PHE A 86 -8.35 10.04 -61.38
C PHE A 86 -9.25 10.76 -62.39
N LYS A 87 -8.80 11.88 -62.96
CA LYS A 87 -9.54 12.57 -64.04
C LYS A 87 -9.65 11.71 -65.29
N THR A 88 -8.58 11.00 -65.66
CA THR A 88 -8.57 10.10 -66.83
C THR A 88 -9.51 8.91 -66.61
N GLU A 89 -9.49 8.29 -65.43
CA GLU A 89 -10.36 7.15 -65.10
C GLU A 89 -11.85 7.49 -65.01
N THR A 90 -12.18 8.77 -64.82
CA THR A 90 -13.55 9.28 -64.77
C THR A 90 -13.95 10.10 -65.99
N SER A 91 -13.07 10.20 -67.00
CA SER A 91 -13.28 10.95 -68.24
C SER A 91 -13.67 12.43 -68.01
N GLN A 92 -13.06 13.08 -67.02
CA GLN A 92 -13.27 14.49 -66.74
C GLN A 92 -12.55 15.40 -67.75
N ALA A 93 -13.07 16.62 -67.92
CA ALA A 93 -12.41 17.65 -68.72
C ALA A 93 -11.02 17.97 -68.16
N ASN A 94 -10.08 18.31 -69.03
CA ASN A 94 -8.68 18.63 -68.68
C ASN A 94 -7.96 17.51 -67.91
N ALA A 95 -8.20 16.25 -68.28
CA ALA A 95 -7.56 15.10 -67.64
C ALA A 95 -6.03 15.11 -67.72
N SER A 96 -5.46 15.76 -68.73
CA SER A 96 -4.01 15.92 -68.90
C SER A 96 -3.38 17.04 -68.05
N GLU A 97 -4.17 17.87 -67.37
CA GLU A 97 -3.67 18.96 -66.53
C GLU A 97 -3.48 18.48 -65.08
N SER A 98 -2.23 18.43 -64.63
CA SER A 98 -1.84 18.06 -63.26
C SER A 98 -1.83 19.23 -62.27
N GLU A 99 -1.59 20.45 -62.76
CA GLU A 99 -1.53 21.68 -61.98
C GLU A 99 -2.33 22.80 -62.65
N CYS A 100 -2.80 23.78 -61.88
CA CYS A 100 -3.43 24.96 -62.45
C CYS A 100 -2.43 25.76 -63.31
N PRO A 101 -2.70 25.99 -64.61
CA PRO A 101 -1.76 26.70 -65.49
C PRO A 101 -1.42 28.13 -65.06
N ASN A 102 -2.29 28.77 -64.28
CA ASN A 102 -2.13 30.17 -63.87
C ASN A 102 -1.32 30.33 -62.57
N CYS A 103 -1.40 29.38 -61.64
CA CYS A 103 -0.79 29.51 -60.31
C CYS A 103 0.05 28.31 -59.86
N GLY A 104 0.14 27.25 -60.67
CA GLY A 104 0.92 26.04 -60.34
C GLY A 104 0.38 25.28 -59.13
N ASN A 105 -0.86 25.55 -58.71
CA ASN A 105 -1.44 24.90 -57.54
C ASN A 105 -2.06 23.55 -57.91
N ILE A 106 -1.85 22.53 -57.08
CA ILE A 106 -2.49 21.21 -57.22
C ILE A 106 -3.78 21.23 -56.38
N GLU A 107 -4.91 20.97 -57.03
CA GLU A 107 -6.20 20.85 -56.36
C GLU A 107 -6.33 19.49 -55.66
N THR A 108 -5.69 19.35 -54.52
CA THR A 108 -5.63 18.09 -53.75
C THR A 108 -7.00 17.59 -53.31
N GLU A 109 -7.93 18.49 -52.99
CA GLU A 109 -9.32 18.14 -52.64
C GLU A 109 -10.07 17.46 -53.78
N SER A 110 -9.75 17.81 -55.03
CA SER A 110 -10.40 17.24 -56.22
C SER A 110 -10.16 15.74 -56.32
N ILE A 111 -8.99 15.23 -55.89
CA ILE A 111 -8.71 13.79 -55.85
C ILE A 111 -9.72 13.07 -54.95
N LEU A 112 -9.92 13.58 -53.73
CA LEU A 112 -10.88 13.01 -52.78
C LEU A 112 -12.31 13.16 -53.30
N HIS A 113 -12.66 14.31 -53.86
CA HIS A 113 -13.99 14.54 -54.42
C HIS A 113 -14.31 13.56 -55.56
N ILE A 114 -13.36 13.30 -56.47
CA ILE A 114 -13.51 12.34 -57.58
C ILE A 114 -13.78 10.92 -57.05
N VAL A 115 -13.07 10.50 -56.01
CA VAL A 115 -13.25 9.17 -55.41
C VAL A 115 -14.59 9.05 -54.67
N GLU A 116 -15.12 10.17 -54.13
CA GLU A 116 -16.34 10.18 -53.34
C GLU A 116 -17.62 10.58 -54.09
N VAL A 117 -17.54 10.89 -55.40
CA VAL A 117 -18.71 11.25 -56.22
C VAL A 117 -19.80 10.19 -56.07
N LYS A 118 -21.03 10.64 -55.84
CA LYS A 118 -22.21 9.78 -55.67
C LYS A 118 -23.07 9.74 -56.92
N VAL A 119 -23.74 8.62 -57.13
CA VAL A 119 -24.76 8.48 -58.17
C VAL A 119 -25.88 9.48 -57.89
N ILE A 120 -26.32 10.21 -58.91
CA ILE A 120 -27.42 11.16 -58.79
C ILE A 120 -28.74 10.40 -58.89
N ASN A 121 -29.63 10.61 -57.92
CA ASN A 121 -30.97 10.02 -57.93
C ASN A 121 -31.88 10.70 -58.95
N ASN A 122 -33.06 10.12 -59.21
CA ASN A 122 -34.05 10.67 -60.15
C ASN A 122 -34.53 12.09 -59.80
N GLU A 123 -34.36 12.54 -58.56
CA GLU A 123 -34.68 13.90 -58.08
C GLU A 123 -33.54 14.91 -58.32
N GLY A 124 -32.43 14.51 -58.95
CA GLY A 124 -31.26 15.37 -59.16
C GLY A 124 -30.38 15.55 -57.92
N LEU A 125 -30.68 14.82 -56.83
CA LEU A 125 -29.92 14.86 -55.58
C LEU A 125 -28.84 13.77 -55.53
N PRO A 126 -27.70 14.00 -54.86
CA PRO A 126 -26.70 12.95 -54.64
C PRO A 126 -27.31 11.80 -53.82
N GLY A 127 -27.31 10.60 -54.38
CA GLY A 127 -27.78 9.38 -53.74
C GLY A 127 -26.88 8.90 -52.60
N ASN A 128 -27.06 7.64 -52.19
CA ASN A 128 -26.26 7.04 -51.12
C ASN A 128 -25.05 6.26 -51.65
N GLU A 129 -25.10 5.80 -52.90
CA GLU A 129 -24.06 4.98 -53.51
C GLU A 129 -23.04 5.82 -54.26
N ARG A 130 -21.76 5.43 -54.19
CA ARG A 130 -20.69 6.06 -54.96
C ARG A 130 -20.80 5.66 -56.43
N GLN A 131 -20.44 6.58 -57.32
CA GLN A 131 -20.44 6.36 -58.77
C GLN A 131 -19.47 5.24 -59.18
N VAL A 132 -18.32 5.15 -58.50
CA VAL A 132 -17.36 4.07 -58.66
C VAL A 132 -17.16 3.41 -57.30
N SER A 133 -17.34 2.10 -57.23
CA SER A 133 -17.19 1.37 -55.97
C SER A 133 -15.70 1.23 -55.56
N PRO A 134 -15.39 1.07 -54.26
CA PRO A 134 -14.01 0.85 -53.82
C PRO A 134 -13.33 -0.36 -54.50
N THR A 135 -14.11 -1.41 -54.79
CA THR A 135 -13.64 -2.61 -55.52
C THR A 135 -13.32 -2.33 -56.98
N GLU A 136 -14.12 -1.50 -57.65
CA GLU A 136 -13.85 -1.10 -59.04
C GLU A 136 -12.60 -0.22 -59.13
N TRP A 137 -12.40 0.69 -58.18
CA TRP A 137 -11.17 1.48 -58.11
C TRP A 137 -9.94 0.59 -57.90
N TYR A 138 -10.05 -0.42 -57.04
CA TYR A 138 -8.98 -1.41 -56.85
C TYR A 138 -8.66 -2.19 -58.13
N ASP A 139 -9.69 -2.60 -58.88
CA ASP A 139 -9.51 -3.33 -60.14
C ASP A 139 -8.85 -2.45 -61.21
N LYS A 140 -9.20 -1.16 -61.28
CA LYS A 140 -8.52 -0.18 -62.14
C LYS A 140 -7.05 -0.03 -61.77
N TYR A 141 -6.75 0.15 -60.48
CA TYR A 141 -5.40 0.21 -59.95
C TYR A 141 -4.59 -1.05 -60.29
N ARG A 142 -5.16 -2.23 -60.05
CA ARG A 142 -4.51 -3.52 -60.31
C ARG A 142 -4.12 -3.71 -61.78
N LYS A 143 -4.96 -3.22 -62.71
CA LYS A 143 -4.71 -3.35 -64.15
C LYS A 143 -3.66 -2.37 -64.67
N LYS A 144 -3.56 -1.17 -64.09
CA LYS A 144 -2.74 -0.07 -64.64
C LYS A 144 -1.46 0.25 -63.87
N MET A 145 -1.45 0.09 -62.55
CA MET A 145 -0.38 0.59 -61.68
C MET A 145 0.30 -0.48 -60.83
N MET A 146 -0.42 -1.54 -60.46
CA MET A 146 0.15 -2.54 -59.56
C MET A 146 1.37 -3.21 -60.20
N PRO A 147 2.57 -3.09 -59.59
CA PRO A 147 3.77 -3.66 -60.18
C PRO A 147 3.70 -5.19 -60.17
N VAL A 148 3.98 -5.80 -61.33
CA VAL A 148 4.15 -7.25 -61.43
C VAL A 148 5.55 -7.59 -60.91
N LEU A 149 5.61 -8.24 -59.74
CA LEU A 149 6.87 -8.68 -59.16
C LEU A 149 7.23 -10.06 -59.73
N ASP A 150 8.12 -10.10 -60.71
CA ASP A 150 8.60 -11.35 -61.32
C ASP A 150 9.38 -12.24 -60.34
N LYS A 151 9.97 -11.64 -59.30
CA LYS A 151 10.74 -12.32 -58.25
C LYS A 151 10.49 -11.67 -56.89
N PRO A 152 10.58 -12.43 -55.79
CA PRO A 152 10.53 -11.85 -54.46
C PRO A 152 11.69 -10.85 -54.30
N PRO A 153 11.44 -9.64 -53.76
CA PRO A 153 12.47 -8.63 -53.60
C PRO A 153 13.60 -9.15 -52.70
N VAL A 154 14.84 -8.86 -53.10
CA VAL A 154 16.02 -9.21 -52.30
C VAL A 154 15.94 -8.44 -50.98
N LYS A 155 15.84 -9.16 -49.87
CA LYS A 155 15.81 -8.56 -48.53
C LYS A 155 17.18 -7.98 -48.21
N LEU A 156 17.32 -6.66 -48.32
CA LEU A 156 18.51 -5.97 -47.85
C LEU A 156 18.62 -6.11 -46.31
N PRO A 157 19.84 -6.22 -45.76
CA PRO A 157 20.03 -6.20 -44.32
C PRO A 157 19.53 -4.86 -43.77
N VAL A 158 18.63 -4.91 -42.79
CA VAL A 158 18.12 -3.72 -42.12
C VAL A 158 19.28 -3.01 -41.43
N VAL A 159 19.46 -1.72 -41.72
CA VAL A 159 20.46 -0.89 -41.05
C VAL A 159 20.18 -0.93 -39.55
N LYS A 160 21.17 -1.33 -38.76
CA LYS A 160 21.02 -1.41 -37.30
C LYS A 160 20.86 0.01 -36.76
N SER A 161 19.81 0.24 -35.96
CA SER A 161 19.66 1.50 -35.24
C SER A 161 20.84 1.70 -34.29
N ASN A 162 21.38 2.93 -34.25
CA ASN A 162 22.42 3.33 -33.30
C ASN A 162 21.89 3.46 -31.87
N PHE A 163 20.57 3.34 -31.67
CA PHE A 163 19.95 3.45 -30.37
C PHE A 163 20.36 2.30 -29.44
N LYS A 164 20.97 2.64 -28.31
CA LYS A 164 21.27 1.71 -27.22
C LYS A 164 20.53 2.15 -25.96
N VAL A 165 19.83 1.21 -25.34
CA VAL A 165 19.17 1.44 -24.06
C VAL A 165 20.26 1.63 -22.98
N PRO A 166 20.24 2.72 -22.21
CA PRO A 166 21.25 2.99 -21.17
C PRO A 166 21.19 1.96 -20.04
N GLY A 167 22.24 1.88 -19.23
CA GLY A 167 22.32 0.97 -18.08
C GLY A 167 21.20 1.22 -17.05
N LYS A 168 20.85 0.20 -16.26
CA LYS A 168 19.77 0.30 -15.26
C LYS A 168 20.03 1.39 -14.21
N SER A 169 21.29 1.62 -13.83
CA SER A 169 21.73 2.67 -12.91
C SER A 169 21.47 4.07 -13.47
N ASP A 170 21.87 4.28 -14.72
CA ASP A 170 21.71 5.57 -15.41
C ASP A 170 20.24 5.90 -15.61
N GLN A 171 19.43 4.87 -15.89
CA GLN A 171 17.97 4.99 -15.94
C GLN A 171 17.39 5.40 -14.58
N ILE A 172 17.82 4.79 -13.48
CA ILE A 172 17.36 5.17 -12.12
C ILE A 172 17.70 6.64 -11.85
N MET A 173 18.96 7.04 -12.07
CA MET A 173 19.40 8.42 -11.83
C MET A 173 18.62 9.42 -12.68
N THR A 174 18.41 9.10 -13.96
CA THR A 174 17.64 9.94 -14.89
C THR A 174 16.19 10.06 -14.45
N PHE A 175 15.55 8.95 -14.05
CA PHE A 175 14.17 9.00 -13.58
C PHE A 175 14.04 9.74 -12.25
N ILE A 176 14.99 9.59 -11.32
CA ILE A 176 15.02 10.35 -10.06
C ILE A 176 15.15 11.84 -10.37
N LYS A 177 16.12 12.23 -11.19
CA LYS A 177 16.33 13.63 -11.60
C LYS A 177 15.06 14.20 -12.24
N ARG A 178 14.48 13.47 -13.20
CA ARG A 178 13.22 13.86 -13.86
C ARG A 178 12.08 14.04 -12.86
N ASN A 179 11.92 13.11 -11.92
CA ASN A 179 10.86 13.15 -10.92
C ASN A 179 11.03 14.36 -9.99
N ILE A 180 12.24 14.56 -9.47
CA ILE A 180 12.57 15.70 -8.60
C ILE A 180 12.37 17.03 -9.34
N THR A 181 12.88 17.18 -10.56
CA THR A 181 12.75 18.43 -11.32
C THR A 181 11.28 18.75 -11.64
N ARG A 182 10.48 17.75 -12.04
CA ARG A 182 9.03 17.95 -12.26
C ARG A 182 8.33 18.38 -10.98
N LYS A 183 8.66 17.78 -9.84
CA LYS A 183 8.01 18.05 -8.56
C LYS A 183 8.41 19.39 -7.97
N LEU A 184 9.69 19.74 -7.99
CA LEU A 184 10.16 21.05 -7.52
C LEU A 184 9.68 22.22 -8.38
N ALA A 185 9.41 21.98 -9.67
CA ALA A 185 8.77 22.98 -10.52
C ALA A 185 7.32 23.26 -10.10
N ASP A 186 6.60 22.24 -9.60
CA ASP A 186 5.26 22.39 -9.04
C ASP A 186 5.32 22.82 -7.57
N LYS A 187 5.61 24.11 -7.36
CA LYS A 187 5.76 24.69 -6.02
C LYS A 187 4.50 24.52 -5.16
N GLN A 188 3.31 24.66 -5.75
CA GLN A 188 2.05 24.53 -5.02
C GLN A 188 1.89 23.11 -4.45
N TYR A 189 2.11 22.09 -5.28
CA TYR A 189 2.08 20.70 -4.82
C TYR A 189 3.10 20.45 -3.71
N MET A 190 4.34 20.91 -3.85
CA MET A 190 5.39 20.67 -2.85
C MET A 190 5.10 21.36 -1.51
N ILE A 191 4.63 22.62 -1.55
CA ILE A 191 4.28 23.37 -0.33
C ILE A 191 3.15 22.68 0.42
N ILE A 192 2.07 22.29 -0.27
CA ILE A 192 0.92 21.63 0.35
C ILE A 192 1.34 20.34 1.04
N ASN A 193 2.06 19.45 0.34
CA ASN A 193 2.47 18.16 0.92
C ASN A 193 3.46 18.32 2.10
N LEU A 194 4.36 19.31 2.04
CA LEU A 194 5.31 19.54 3.14
C LEU A 194 4.66 20.21 4.36
N LEU A 195 3.63 21.05 4.17
CA LEU A 195 2.91 21.72 5.26
C LEU A 195 1.78 20.90 5.86
N GLU A 196 1.21 19.95 5.13
CA GLU A 196 0.12 19.10 5.60
C GLU A 196 0.48 18.37 6.91
N ALA A 197 1.64 17.71 6.95
CA ALA A 197 2.11 16.97 8.11
C ALA A 197 2.28 17.83 9.39
N PRO A 198 3.06 18.94 9.38
CA PRO A 198 3.20 19.79 10.56
C PRO A 198 1.90 20.49 10.96
N LEU A 199 1.01 20.81 10.00
CA LEU A 199 -0.30 21.39 10.31
C LEU A 199 -1.21 20.38 11.03
N LEU A 200 -1.29 19.15 10.54
CA LEU A 200 -2.02 18.08 11.21
C LEU A 200 -1.43 17.74 12.58
N ALA A 201 -0.11 17.78 12.72
CA ALA A 201 0.58 17.64 14.00
C ALA A 201 0.20 18.75 14.99
N LEU A 202 0.09 19.99 14.51
CA LEU A 202 -0.33 21.14 15.32
C LEU A 202 -1.76 20.97 15.81
N ILE A 203 -2.69 20.65 14.90
CA ILE A 203 -4.11 20.45 15.23
C ILE A 203 -4.26 19.30 16.22
N LEU A 204 -3.69 18.13 15.89
CA LEU A 204 -3.83 16.94 16.72
C LEU A 204 -3.12 17.09 18.07
N GLY A 205 -1.93 17.68 18.09
CA GLY A 205 -1.16 17.96 19.29
C GLY A 205 -1.88 18.93 20.22
N TYR A 206 -2.45 20.01 19.68
CA TYR A 206 -3.18 21.00 20.46
C TYR A 206 -4.48 20.43 21.05
N ILE A 207 -5.28 19.74 20.23
CA ILE A 207 -6.53 19.10 20.70
C ILE A 207 -6.25 18.02 21.75
N SER A 208 -5.13 17.30 21.62
CA SER A 208 -4.74 16.25 22.56
C SER A 208 -4.03 16.78 23.81
N ARG A 209 -3.73 18.08 23.89
CA ARG A 209 -3.09 18.70 25.05
C ARG A 209 -4.15 18.97 26.12
N TYR A 210 -4.32 18.04 27.05
CA TYR A 210 -5.27 18.18 28.16
C TYR A 210 -4.60 17.88 29.50
N SER A 211 -4.95 18.66 30.53
CA SER A 211 -4.55 18.48 31.93
C SER A 211 -5.68 19.00 32.82
N VAL A 212 -5.89 18.36 33.97
CA VAL A 212 -7.01 18.69 34.87
C VAL A 212 -6.77 20.01 35.60
N ASN A 213 -5.52 20.28 36.00
CA ASN A 213 -5.17 21.34 36.96
C ASN A 213 -4.72 22.67 36.33
N GLY A 214 -5.13 22.99 35.10
CA GLY A 214 -4.82 24.25 34.42
C GLY A 214 -3.37 24.42 33.94
N SER A 215 -2.39 23.85 34.66
CA SER A 215 -1.01 23.67 34.17
C SER A 215 -0.87 22.33 33.44
N TYR A 216 -0.22 22.34 32.27
CA TYR A 216 -0.06 21.12 31.50
C TYR A 216 1.00 20.20 32.12
N LEU A 217 0.60 18.99 32.49
CA LEU A 217 1.49 17.92 32.91
C LEU A 217 1.33 16.74 31.94
N PHE A 218 2.45 16.26 31.40
CA PHE A 218 2.45 15.12 30.48
C PHE A 218 1.87 13.86 31.15
N SER A 219 2.15 13.66 32.44
CA SER A 219 1.67 12.50 33.19
C SER A 219 0.16 12.38 33.30
N GLU A 220 -0.53 13.52 33.39
CA GLU A 220 -1.98 13.60 33.58
C GLU A 220 -2.76 13.61 32.25
N ASN A 221 -2.06 13.62 31.11
CA ASN A 221 -2.72 13.75 29.82
C ASN A 221 -3.53 12.48 29.44
N ILE A 222 -4.85 12.59 29.55
CA ILE A 222 -5.82 11.51 29.27
C ILE A 222 -5.89 11.19 27.76
N ASN A 223 -5.61 12.17 26.90
CA ASN A 223 -5.78 11.98 25.45
C ASN A 223 -4.56 11.37 24.77
N TYR A 224 -3.49 11.08 25.52
CA TYR A 224 -2.23 10.65 24.95
C TYR A 224 -2.27 9.29 24.21
N PRO A 225 -2.92 8.22 24.70
CA PRO A 225 -3.04 6.97 23.95
C PRO A 225 -3.81 7.12 22.62
N VAL A 226 -4.82 8.00 22.60
CA VAL A 226 -5.58 8.35 21.39
C VAL A 226 -4.69 9.12 20.41
N PHE A 227 -3.92 10.09 20.90
CA PHE A 227 -2.94 10.83 20.11
C PHE A 227 -1.94 9.89 19.41
N LEU A 228 -1.37 8.91 20.14
CA LEU A 228 -0.43 7.94 19.56
C LEU A 228 -1.07 7.13 18.43
N PHE A 229 -2.32 6.70 18.62
CA PHE A 229 -3.05 5.98 17.59
C PHE A 229 -3.33 6.87 16.37
N MET A 230 -3.88 8.07 16.58
CA MET A 230 -4.19 9.01 15.51
C MET A 230 -2.94 9.45 14.72
N SER A 231 -1.79 9.56 15.37
CA SER A 231 -0.51 9.84 14.71
C SER A 231 -0.14 8.78 13.67
N ILE A 232 -0.39 7.50 13.97
CA ILE A 232 -0.17 6.38 13.04
C ILE A 232 -1.12 6.47 11.85
N ILE A 233 -2.39 6.81 12.11
CA ILE A 233 -3.40 6.98 11.06
C ILE A 233 -3.04 8.14 10.14
N VAL A 234 -2.60 9.27 10.69
CA VAL A 234 -2.13 10.41 9.90
C VAL A 234 -0.93 10.03 9.04
N ALA A 235 0.06 9.32 9.61
CA ALA A 235 1.22 8.85 8.84
C ALA A 235 0.82 7.89 7.71
N LEU A 236 -0.10 6.96 7.96
CA LEU A 236 -0.66 6.07 6.94
C LEU A 236 -1.41 6.84 5.86
N PHE A 237 -2.26 7.79 6.25
CA PHE A 237 -3.07 8.62 5.36
C PHE A 237 -2.18 9.45 4.43
N ILE A 238 -1.20 10.18 4.97
CA ILE A 238 -0.26 11.00 4.18
C ILE A 238 0.50 10.14 3.18
N GLY A 239 1.04 8.98 3.59
CA GLY A 239 1.73 8.08 2.65
C GLY A 239 0.79 7.59 1.54
N LEU A 240 -0.44 7.26 1.89
CA LEU A 240 -1.44 6.78 0.94
C LEU A 240 -1.85 7.86 -0.07
N THR A 241 -2.20 9.07 0.38
CA THR A 241 -2.70 10.15 -0.48
C THR A 241 -1.64 10.67 -1.44
N VAL A 242 -0.41 10.90 -0.96
CA VAL A 242 0.69 11.46 -1.76
C VAL A 242 1.09 10.52 -2.91
N SER A 243 0.98 9.21 -2.69
CA SER A 243 1.40 8.19 -3.65
C SER A 243 0.29 7.69 -4.58
N ALA A 244 -0.98 7.86 -4.21
CA ALA A 244 -2.11 7.26 -4.91
C ALA A 244 -2.31 7.76 -6.35
N GLU A 245 -1.81 8.94 -6.72
CA GLU A 245 -1.93 9.48 -8.09
C GLU A 245 -0.63 9.42 -8.91
N GLU A 246 0.49 8.96 -8.34
CA GLU A 246 1.81 9.06 -8.99
C GLU A 246 1.90 8.30 -10.32
N ILE A 247 1.52 7.02 -10.33
CA ILE A 247 1.58 6.18 -11.55
C ILE A 247 0.39 6.50 -12.46
N PHE A 248 -0.76 6.85 -11.88
CA PHE A 248 -1.95 7.22 -12.61
C PHE A 248 -1.69 8.43 -13.53
N ARG A 249 -1.08 9.50 -13.01
CA ARG A 249 -0.75 10.71 -13.78
C ARG A 249 0.31 10.45 -14.86
N ASP A 250 1.23 9.52 -14.62
CA ASP A 250 2.29 9.19 -15.57
C ASP A 250 1.85 8.20 -16.67
N ARG A 251 0.61 7.67 -16.64
CA ARG A 251 0.15 6.60 -17.55
C ARG A 251 0.37 6.90 -19.03
N LYS A 252 -0.02 8.10 -19.50
CA LYS A 252 0.13 8.49 -20.91
C LYS A 252 1.62 8.54 -21.34
N ILE A 253 2.51 8.91 -20.41
CA ILE A 253 3.95 8.93 -20.65
C ILE A 253 4.47 7.49 -20.73
N LEU A 254 4.07 6.64 -19.78
CA LEU A 254 4.49 5.23 -19.74
C LEU A 254 4.01 4.43 -20.96
N GLU A 255 2.82 4.72 -21.49
CA GLU A 255 2.31 4.09 -22.71
C GLU A 255 3.17 4.42 -23.93
N ARG A 256 3.66 5.66 -24.02
CA ARG A 256 4.60 6.10 -25.08
C ARG A 256 5.99 5.49 -24.88
N GLU A 257 6.49 5.50 -23.65
CA GLU A 257 7.81 4.96 -23.31
C GLU A 257 7.85 3.41 -23.38
N LYS A 258 6.70 2.74 -23.51
CA LYS A 258 6.64 1.28 -23.64
C LYS A 258 7.44 0.76 -24.84
N PHE A 259 7.50 1.51 -25.92
CA PHE A 259 8.27 1.15 -27.13
C PHE A 259 9.79 1.28 -26.95
N LEU A 260 10.25 1.94 -25.89
CA LEU A 260 11.67 2.12 -25.57
C LEU A 260 12.29 0.95 -24.78
N ASN A 261 11.49 -0.03 -24.35
CA ASN A 261 11.93 -1.16 -23.52
C ASN A 261 12.72 -0.73 -22.27
N LEU A 262 12.33 0.39 -21.66
CA LEU A 262 12.95 0.90 -20.42
C LEU A 262 12.66 -0.03 -19.23
N SER A 263 13.58 -0.04 -18.27
CA SER A 263 13.47 -0.87 -17.07
C SER A 263 12.34 -0.37 -16.18
N ARG A 264 11.28 -1.18 -16.08
CA ARG A 264 10.18 -0.94 -15.14
C ARG A 264 10.65 -0.86 -13.68
N LEU A 265 11.66 -1.66 -13.33
CA LEU A 265 12.24 -1.66 -12.00
C LEU A 265 12.91 -0.30 -11.71
N SER A 266 13.63 0.26 -12.68
CA SER A 266 14.29 1.56 -12.55
C SER A 266 13.28 2.69 -12.36
N TYR A 267 12.15 2.64 -13.09
CA TYR A 267 11.04 3.58 -12.90
C TYR A 267 10.44 3.46 -11.49
N LEU A 268 10.10 2.25 -11.04
CA LEU A 268 9.48 2.06 -9.72
C LEU A 268 10.41 2.49 -8.58
N PHE A 269 11.69 2.13 -8.62
CA PHE A 269 12.65 2.59 -7.61
C PHE A 269 12.77 4.11 -7.58
N SER A 270 12.76 4.78 -8.73
CA SER A 270 12.82 6.25 -8.75
C SER A 270 11.64 6.90 -8.02
N LYS A 271 10.44 6.32 -8.16
CA LYS A 271 9.22 6.79 -7.49
C LYS A 271 9.24 6.48 -6.00
N ILE A 272 9.58 5.25 -5.64
CA ILE A 272 9.62 4.80 -4.23
C ILE A 272 10.64 5.60 -3.44
N ASN A 273 11.86 5.79 -3.95
CA ASN A 273 12.89 6.57 -3.25
C ASN A 273 12.44 8.02 -2.99
N PHE A 274 11.84 8.67 -4.00
CA PHE A 274 11.32 10.02 -3.84
C PHE A 274 10.20 10.08 -2.78
N LEU A 275 9.23 9.16 -2.85
CA LEU A 275 8.11 9.11 -1.90
C LEU A 275 8.59 8.80 -0.48
N PHE A 276 9.54 7.90 -0.31
CA PHE A 276 10.11 7.58 1.00
C PHE A 276 10.87 8.78 1.57
N ALA A 277 11.66 9.49 0.76
CA ALA A 277 12.33 10.71 1.21
C ALA A 277 11.33 11.80 1.63
N LEU A 278 10.26 12.00 0.84
CA LEU A 278 9.21 12.96 1.17
C LEU A 278 8.48 12.57 2.47
N SER A 279 8.08 11.31 2.60
CA SER A 279 7.43 10.82 3.83
C SER A 279 8.36 10.85 5.04
N ALA A 280 9.67 10.63 4.89
CA ALA A 280 10.63 10.76 5.98
C ALA A 280 10.66 12.19 6.52
N ILE A 281 10.63 13.20 5.63
CA ILE A 281 10.57 14.61 6.01
C ILE A 281 9.22 14.94 6.67
N GLN A 282 8.11 14.48 6.08
CA GLN A 282 6.75 14.70 6.61
C GLN A 282 6.56 14.09 8.00
N THR A 283 6.96 12.83 8.21
CA THR A 283 6.80 12.19 9.53
C THR A 283 7.78 12.77 10.55
N LEU A 284 8.97 13.22 10.13
CA LEU A 284 9.90 13.89 11.03
C LEU A 284 9.36 15.24 11.50
N SER A 285 8.86 16.06 10.58
CA SER A 285 8.24 17.35 10.93
C SER A 285 7.01 17.16 11.82
N PHE A 286 6.18 16.15 11.53
CA PHE A 286 5.05 15.76 12.37
C PHE A 286 5.49 15.46 13.81
N VAL A 287 6.49 14.60 13.99
CA VAL A 287 6.98 14.19 15.32
C VAL A 287 7.61 15.37 16.06
N ILE A 288 8.38 16.23 15.38
CA ILE A 288 8.99 17.41 16.00
C ILE A 288 7.91 18.35 16.54
N VAL A 289 6.91 18.68 15.73
CA VAL A 289 5.83 19.59 16.12
C VAL A 289 4.99 18.98 17.25
N ALA A 290 4.54 17.73 17.07
CA ALA A 290 3.65 17.10 18.04
C ALA A 290 4.33 16.83 19.39
N ASN A 291 5.58 16.34 19.40
CA ASN A 291 6.33 16.13 20.64
C ASN A 291 6.66 17.45 21.34
N SER A 292 6.82 18.55 20.60
CA SER A 292 7.03 19.87 21.21
C SER A 292 5.77 20.38 21.91
N ILE A 293 4.59 20.15 21.32
CA ILE A 293 3.30 20.59 21.89
C ILE A 293 2.91 19.74 23.12
N LEU A 294 3.14 18.43 23.06
CA LEU A 294 2.84 17.48 24.14
C LEU A 294 4.00 17.26 25.11
N GLU A 295 5.11 17.97 24.93
CA GLU A 295 6.30 17.93 25.77
C GLU A 295 6.92 16.52 25.96
N VAL A 296 6.80 15.66 24.94
CA VAL A 296 7.32 14.27 24.96
C VAL A 296 8.84 14.27 24.77
N ARG A 297 9.59 13.72 25.74
CA ARG A 297 11.07 13.76 25.75
C ARG A 297 11.69 12.40 25.41
N GLY A 298 12.83 12.45 24.70
CA GLY A 298 13.67 11.26 24.47
C GLY A 298 13.14 10.20 23.51
N MET A 299 11.96 10.40 22.90
CA MET A 299 11.27 9.42 22.06
C MET A 299 11.25 9.76 20.57
N LEU A 300 11.84 10.88 20.17
CA LEU A 300 11.78 11.41 18.80
C LEU A 300 12.15 10.37 17.75
N PHE A 301 13.33 9.74 17.85
CA PHE A 301 13.77 8.77 16.85
C PHE A 301 12.88 7.53 16.80
N ARG A 302 12.39 7.05 17.96
CA ARG A 302 11.53 5.85 18.03
C ARG A 302 10.16 6.12 17.40
N HIS A 303 9.53 7.25 17.74
CA HIS A 303 8.27 7.69 17.14
C HIS A 303 8.44 7.92 15.64
N TRP A 304 9.50 8.63 15.24
CA TRP A 304 9.80 8.87 13.83
C TRP A 304 9.96 7.57 13.05
N LEU A 305 10.74 6.60 13.55
CA LEU A 305 10.97 5.32 12.87
C LEU A 305 9.65 4.55 12.63
N ILE A 306 8.77 4.50 13.64
CA ILE A 306 7.48 3.80 13.55
C ILE A 306 6.55 4.50 12.56
N LEU A 307 6.41 5.82 12.67
CA LEU A 307 5.55 6.60 11.78
C LEU A 307 6.09 6.61 10.34
N PHE A 308 7.40 6.72 10.16
CA PHE A 308 8.07 6.61 8.86
C PHE A 308 7.81 5.26 8.21
N SER A 309 7.96 4.15 8.96
CA SER A 309 7.70 2.80 8.43
C SER A 309 6.23 2.62 8.05
N THR A 310 5.32 3.19 8.85
CA THR A 310 3.87 3.20 8.54
C THR A 310 3.56 4.01 7.29
N ALA A 311 4.17 5.18 7.12
CA ALA A 311 4.03 6.02 5.93
C ALA A 311 4.61 5.33 4.68
N CYS A 312 5.73 4.61 4.81
CA CYS A 312 6.29 3.79 3.73
C CYS A 312 5.35 2.68 3.27
N PHE A 313 4.71 1.99 4.22
CA PHE A 313 3.64 1.04 3.90
C PHE A 313 2.48 1.72 3.16
N GLY A 314 2.05 2.90 3.64
CA GLY A 314 1.04 3.73 2.97
C GLY A 314 1.41 4.12 1.54
N ASN A 315 2.66 4.52 1.31
CA ASN A 315 3.20 4.85 -0.01
C ASN A 315 3.09 3.69 -1.00
N LEU A 316 3.47 2.48 -0.59
CA LEU A 316 3.40 1.32 -1.48
C LEU A 316 1.96 0.87 -1.71
N LEU A 317 1.09 1.00 -0.70
CA LEU A 317 -0.34 0.74 -0.85
C LEU A 317 -0.95 1.72 -1.86
N GLY A 318 -0.63 3.01 -1.75
CA GLY A 318 -1.12 4.03 -2.69
C GLY A 318 -0.56 3.85 -4.09
N LEU A 319 0.71 3.49 -4.27
CA LEU A 319 1.26 3.14 -5.59
C LEU A 319 0.53 1.94 -6.23
N ASN A 320 0.15 0.93 -5.46
CA ASN A 320 -0.66 -0.18 -5.97
C ASN A 320 -2.02 0.31 -6.49
N ILE A 321 -2.70 1.15 -5.72
CA ILE A 321 -3.96 1.80 -6.12
C ILE A 321 -3.77 2.61 -7.40
N SER A 322 -2.71 3.42 -7.44
CA SER A 322 -2.35 4.27 -8.58
C SER A 322 -2.16 3.49 -9.87
N ALA A 323 -1.49 2.34 -9.79
CA ALA A 323 -1.29 1.44 -10.92
C ALA A 323 -2.58 0.70 -11.35
N GLY A 324 -3.48 0.44 -10.40
CA GLY A 324 -4.70 -0.35 -10.60
C GLY A 324 -5.90 0.44 -11.16
N MET A 325 -6.13 1.67 -10.68
CA MET A 325 -7.36 2.41 -10.95
C MET A 325 -7.39 3.10 -12.32
N ARG A 326 -8.58 3.29 -12.91
CA ARG A 326 -8.76 3.97 -14.20
C ARG A 326 -9.11 5.45 -14.10
N THR A 327 -9.61 5.92 -12.96
CA THR A 327 -10.02 7.31 -12.74
C THR A 327 -9.55 7.77 -11.36
N ALA A 328 -9.38 9.09 -11.19
CA ALA A 328 -9.05 9.68 -9.90
C ALA A 328 -10.18 9.49 -8.87
N VAL A 329 -11.44 9.53 -9.31
CA VAL A 329 -12.61 9.31 -8.43
C VAL A 329 -12.56 7.93 -7.77
N SER A 330 -12.24 6.86 -8.51
CA SER A 330 -12.11 5.52 -7.95
C SER A 330 -10.97 5.42 -6.92
N ILE A 331 -9.88 6.17 -7.12
CA ILE A 331 -8.77 6.25 -6.16
C ILE A 331 -9.28 6.83 -4.83
N TYR A 332 -9.99 7.97 -4.89
CA TYR A 332 -10.49 8.63 -3.68
C TYR A 332 -11.55 7.83 -2.93
N ILE A 333 -12.40 7.05 -3.62
CA ILE A 333 -13.36 6.15 -2.97
C ILE A 333 -12.65 5.01 -2.22
N LEU A 334 -11.54 4.51 -2.77
CA LEU A 334 -10.82 3.37 -2.21
C LEU A 334 -10.02 3.73 -0.94
N ILE A 335 -9.55 4.99 -0.84
CA ILE A 335 -8.74 5.45 0.30
C ILE A 335 -9.48 5.26 1.64
N PRO A 336 -10.70 5.78 1.86
CA PRO A 336 -11.46 5.53 3.09
C PRO A 336 -11.78 4.05 3.31
N LEU A 337 -12.12 3.30 2.25
CA LEU A 337 -12.43 1.87 2.35
C LEU A 337 -11.25 1.06 2.91
N LEU A 338 -10.02 1.46 2.62
CA LEU A 338 -8.82 0.84 3.16
C LEU A 338 -8.44 1.35 4.55
N LEU A 339 -8.72 2.62 4.87
CA LEU A 339 -8.39 3.22 6.16
C LEU A 339 -9.34 2.82 7.29
N VAL A 340 -10.64 2.70 7.03
CA VAL A 340 -11.63 2.35 8.07
C VAL A 340 -11.34 1.00 8.73
N PRO A 341 -11.03 -0.09 8.00
CA PRO A 341 -10.62 -1.35 8.62
C PRO A 341 -9.33 -1.22 9.44
N GLN A 342 -8.34 -0.45 8.96
CA GLN A 342 -7.09 -0.18 9.67
C GLN A 342 -7.33 0.61 10.98
N LEU A 343 -8.34 1.48 10.99
CA LEU A 343 -8.79 2.21 12.17
C LEU A 343 -9.47 1.30 13.20
N LEU A 344 -10.42 0.47 12.76
CA LEU A 344 -11.22 -0.37 13.66
C LEU A 344 -10.44 -1.55 14.21
N LEU A 345 -9.61 -2.18 13.37
CA LEU A 345 -8.90 -3.43 13.69
C LEU A 345 -7.45 -3.21 14.13
N GLY A 346 -7.07 -1.96 14.42
CA GLY A 346 -5.77 -1.58 14.96
C GLY A 346 -5.57 -1.89 16.45
N GLY A 347 -6.64 -2.21 17.18
CA GLY A 347 -6.61 -2.56 18.61
C GLY A 347 -6.76 -1.38 19.58
N ALA A 348 -6.78 -0.14 19.08
CA ALA A 348 -7.01 1.07 19.88
C ALA A 348 -8.49 1.35 20.14
N MET A 349 -9.30 1.34 19.07
CA MET A 349 -10.74 1.66 19.13
C MET A 349 -11.57 0.49 19.66
N ILE A 350 -11.26 -0.73 19.21
CA ILE A 350 -11.92 -1.97 19.63
C ILE A 350 -10.84 -2.88 20.20
N LYS A 351 -10.99 -3.29 21.46
CA LYS A 351 -10.06 -4.25 22.08
C LYS A 351 -10.24 -5.62 21.44
N PHE A 352 -9.14 -6.29 21.13
CA PHE A 352 -9.17 -7.61 20.49
C PHE A 352 -9.89 -8.69 21.34
N ASP A 353 -9.98 -8.49 22.65
CA ASP A 353 -10.68 -9.41 23.57
C ASP A 353 -12.20 -9.23 23.56
N GLU A 354 -12.70 -8.10 23.05
CA GLU A 354 -14.11 -7.77 22.91
C GLU A 354 -14.67 -8.16 21.53
N LEU A 355 -13.80 -8.61 20.62
CA LEU A 355 -14.24 -9.12 19.32
C LEU A 355 -15.04 -10.42 19.46
N PRO A 356 -15.97 -10.70 18.52
CA PRO A 356 -16.70 -11.95 18.48
C PRO A 356 -15.77 -13.18 18.55
N ARG A 357 -16.23 -14.25 19.24
CA ARG A 357 -15.41 -15.44 19.53
C ARG A 357 -14.86 -16.14 18.28
N TYR A 358 -15.55 -16.05 17.14
CA TYR A 358 -15.08 -16.63 15.88
C TYR A 358 -13.90 -15.85 15.27
N LEU A 359 -13.72 -14.57 15.63
CA LEU A 359 -12.60 -13.74 15.18
C LEU A 359 -11.41 -13.77 16.15
N SER A 360 -11.66 -13.89 17.46
CA SER A 360 -10.63 -13.83 18.49
C SER A 360 -10.65 -15.05 19.41
N ARG A 361 -9.52 -15.77 19.45
CA ARG A 361 -9.28 -16.86 20.41
C ARG A 361 -8.80 -16.36 21.78
N LYS A 362 -8.77 -15.04 22.01
CA LYS A 362 -8.35 -14.36 23.26
C LYS A 362 -6.95 -14.72 23.81
N ILE A 363 -6.18 -15.59 23.17
CA ILE A 363 -4.79 -15.92 23.56
C ILE A 363 -3.81 -14.95 22.88
N TYR A 364 -3.98 -14.74 21.58
CA TYR A 364 -3.12 -13.93 20.73
C TYR A 364 -3.96 -12.90 20.00
N VAL A 365 -3.29 -11.87 19.45
CA VAL A 365 -3.95 -10.93 18.54
C VAL A 365 -4.56 -11.72 17.36
N PRO A 366 -5.82 -11.43 16.96
CA PRO A 366 -6.49 -12.14 15.88
C PRO A 366 -5.76 -11.94 14.54
N VAL A 367 -5.88 -12.93 13.65
CA VAL A 367 -5.20 -12.90 12.33
C VAL A 367 -5.62 -11.66 11.53
N ILE A 368 -6.88 -11.24 11.65
CA ILE A 368 -7.37 -10.03 10.98
C ILE A 368 -6.63 -8.77 11.43
N GLY A 369 -6.19 -8.72 12.70
CA GLY A 369 -5.35 -7.66 13.25
C GLY A 369 -3.88 -7.82 12.84
N ASP A 370 -3.39 -9.05 12.67
CA ASP A 370 -2.03 -9.32 12.17
C ASP A 370 -1.84 -8.83 10.71
N VAL A 371 -2.93 -8.68 9.93
CA VAL A 371 -2.91 -8.11 8.56
C VAL A 371 -2.89 -6.57 8.57
N MET A 372 -3.24 -5.92 9.68
CA MET A 372 -3.31 -4.47 9.76
C MET A 372 -1.96 -3.88 10.16
N ALA A 373 -1.43 -2.96 9.34
CA ALA A 373 -0.16 -2.28 9.63
C ALA A 373 -0.28 -1.37 10.87
N THR A 374 -1.46 -0.75 11.05
CA THR A 374 -1.75 0.11 12.21
C THR A 374 -1.67 -0.64 13.53
N ARG A 375 -2.05 -1.92 13.57
CA ARG A 375 -1.92 -2.77 14.77
C ARG A 375 -0.47 -2.93 15.19
N TRP A 376 0.42 -3.21 14.25
CA TRP A 376 1.85 -3.41 14.54
C TRP A 376 2.50 -2.10 14.97
N ALA A 377 2.18 -1.01 14.29
CA ALA A 377 2.66 0.32 14.63
C ALA A 377 2.17 0.79 16.01
N TYR A 378 0.88 0.55 16.33
CA TYR A 378 0.27 1.00 17.58
C TYR A 378 0.80 0.22 18.79
N GLU A 379 0.93 -1.09 18.66
CA GLU A 379 1.60 -1.88 19.69
C GLU A 379 3.04 -1.42 19.91
N SER A 380 3.78 -1.17 18.82
CA SER A 380 5.17 -0.71 18.89
C SER A 380 5.31 0.63 19.62
N ILE A 381 4.49 1.62 19.25
CA ILE A 381 4.60 2.97 19.82
C ILE A 381 4.19 2.99 21.29
N CYS A 382 3.12 2.28 21.69
CA CYS A 382 2.68 2.22 23.08
C CYS A 382 3.68 1.48 23.97
N VAL A 383 4.18 0.31 23.51
CA VAL A 383 5.15 -0.47 24.29
C VAL A 383 6.44 0.31 24.45
N GLU A 384 6.95 0.95 23.39
CA GLU A 384 8.20 1.70 23.50
C GLU A 384 8.05 2.97 24.35
N GLN A 385 6.95 3.69 24.21
CA GLN A 385 6.69 4.88 25.01
C GLN A 385 6.60 4.54 26.51
N PHE A 386 6.00 3.40 26.87
CA PHE A 386 5.93 2.96 28.26
C PHE A 386 7.24 2.33 28.77
N LYS A 387 7.86 1.43 28.00
CA LYS A 387 9.02 0.65 28.43
C LYS A 387 10.32 1.46 28.45
N SER A 388 10.51 2.32 27.44
CA SER A 388 11.82 2.90 27.15
C SER A 388 11.99 4.33 27.61
N ASN A 389 10.99 4.89 28.31
CA ASN A 389 11.09 6.24 28.87
C ASN A 389 12.13 6.29 30.00
N ARG A 390 12.62 7.50 30.29
CA ARG A 390 13.72 7.71 31.25
C ARG A 390 13.34 7.31 32.68
N PHE A 391 12.05 7.34 33.00
CA PHE A 391 11.52 6.96 34.29
C PHE A 391 11.48 5.44 34.46
N GLU A 392 10.75 4.72 33.59
CA GLU A 392 10.42 3.30 33.70
C GLU A 392 11.58 2.36 33.31
N ARG A 393 12.41 2.75 32.34
CA ARG A 393 13.45 1.88 31.75
C ARG A 393 14.33 1.14 32.77
N PRO A 394 14.79 1.75 33.88
CA PRO A 394 15.66 1.05 34.84
C PRO A 394 14.94 0.01 35.70
N TYR A 395 13.61 0.10 35.81
CA TYR A 395 12.80 -0.76 36.68
C TYR A 395 12.03 -1.81 35.89
N PHE A 396 11.86 -1.61 34.59
CA PHE A 396 10.97 -2.38 33.74
C PHE A 396 11.15 -3.90 33.88
N ASP A 397 12.38 -4.41 33.82
CA ASP A 397 12.63 -5.85 33.92
C ASP A 397 12.32 -6.41 35.32
N LEU A 398 12.52 -5.61 36.38
CA LEU A 398 12.18 -5.99 37.75
C LEU A 398 10.66 -5.99 37.97
N GLU A 399 9.96 -4.98 37.48
CA GLU A 399 8.48 -4.90 37.52
C GLU A 399 7.85 -6.02 36.68
N MET A 400 8.46 -6.37 35.55
CA MET A 400 8.02 -7.49 34.71
C MET A 400 8.05 -8.82 35.49
N GLU A 401 9.16 -9.12 36.17
CA GLU A 401 9.27 -10.33 36.99
C GLU A 401 8.35 -10.30 38.21
N LYS A 402 8.28 -9.15 38.89
CA LYS A 402 7.41 -8.93 40.04
C LYS A 402 5.94 -9.15 39.67
N SER A 403 5.45 -8.49 38.63
CA SER A 403 4.06 -8.63 38.15
C SER A 403 3.73 -10.09 37.81
N GLN A 404 4.67 -10.85 37.25
CA GLN A 404 4.48 -12.27 37.00
C GLN A 404 4.31 -13.08 38.30
N PHE A 405 5.16 -12.84 39.31
CA PHE A 405 5.06 -13.51 40.61
C PHE A 405 3.79 -13.11 41.37
N ASP A 406 3.44 -11.82 41.34
CA ASP A 406 2.20 -11.30 41.91
C ASP A 406 0.98 -11.93 41.23
N TRP A 407 1.04 -12.15 39.92
CA TRP A 407 -0.02 -12.84 39.20
C TRP A 407 -0.19 -14.29 39.68
N TYR A 408 0.92 -15.02 39.87
CA TYR A 408 0.87 -16.37 40.41
C TYR A 408 0.24 -16.40 41.81
N SER A 409 0.71 -15.55 42.74
CA SER A 409 0.26 -15.57 44.14
C SER A 409 -1.12 -14.98 44.37
N SER A 410 -1.49 -13.95 43.63
CA SER A 410 -2.69 -13.13 43.92
C SER A 410 -3.87 -13.49 43.03
N PHE A 411 -3.65 -14.09 41.86
CA PHE A 411 -4.70 -14.41 40.91
C PHE A 411 -4.74 -15.92 40.59
N LEU A 412 -3.64 -16.49 40.09
CA LEU A 412 -3.63 -17.88 39.60
C LEU A 412 -3.89 -18.87 40.74
N ILE A 413 -3.06 -18.88 41.77
CA ILE A 413 -3.15 -19.87 42.87
C ILE A 413 -4.51 -19.80 43.59
N PRO A 414 -5.03 -18.62 43.98
CA PRO A 414 -6.38 -18.52 44.54
C PRO A 414 -7.46 -19.09 43.62
N THR A 415 -7.35 -18.84 42.31
CA THR A 415 -8.30 -19.40 41.32
C THR A 415 -8.19 -20.92 41.23
N LEU A 416 -6.97 -21.47 41.24
CA LEU A 416 -6.76 -22.91 41.28
C LEU A 416 -7.37 -23.53 42.55
N LYS A 417 -7.21 -22.90 43.72
CA LYS A 417 -7.87 -23.35 44.97
C LYS A 417 -9.40 -23.35 44.84
N VAL A 418 -9.99 -22.36 44.17
CA VAL A 418 -11.43 -22.36 43.86
C VAL A 418 -11.79 -23.53 42.95
N LYS A 419 -10.99 -23.83 41.92
CA LYS A 419 -11.21 -25.00 41.05
C LYS A 419 -11.10 -26.33 41.80
N VAL A 420 -10.16 -26.47 42.73
CA VAL A 420 -10.07 -27.64 43.61
C VAL A 420 -11.35 -27.79 44.44
N ASN A 421 -11.81 -26.71 45.08
CA ASN A 421 -13.06 -26.73 45.85
C ASN A 421 -14.28 -27.08 44.98
N GLN A 422 -14.32 -26.63 43.72
CA GLN A 422 -15.36 -27.02 42.76
C GLN A 422 -15.33 -28.52 42.47
N CYS A 423 -14.14 -29.11 42.29
CA CYS A 423 -13.98 -30.56 42.08
C CYS A 423 -14.37 -31.36 43.33
N ILE A 424 -13.98 -30.90 44.53
CA ILE A 424 -14.37 -31.53 45.80
C ILE A 424 -15.89 -31.54 45.95
N ARG A 425 -16.56 -30.40 45.68
CA ARG A 425 -18.02 -30.27 45.77
C ARG A 425 -18.76 -31.08 44.71
N ALA A 426 -18.23 -31.15 43.50
CA ALA A 426 -18.80 -31.98 42.43
C ALA A 426 -18.77 -33.48 42.79
N GLY A 427 -17.73 -33.92 43.52
CA GLY A 427 -17.56 -35.30 43.93
C GLY A 427 -17.61 -36.26 42.73
N LYS A 428 -18.31 -37.39 42.89
CA LYS A 428 -18.55 -38.38 41.81
C LYS A 428 -19.91 -38.19 41.12
N ASN A 429 -20.50 -36.99 41.18
CA ASN A 429 -21.76 -36.72 40.52
C ASN A 429 -21.56 -36.72 38.98
N PRO A 430 -22.31 -37.55 38.22
CA PRO A 430 -22.19 -37.62 36.77
C PRO A 430 -22.53 -36.29 36.07
N ASP A 431 -23.41 -35.47 36.63
CA ASP A 431 -23.85 -34.20 36.01
C ASP A 431 -22.73 -33.16 35.94
N TYR A 432 -21.77 -33.22 36.85
CA TYR A 432 -20.62 -32.29 36.92
C TYR A 432 -19.33 -32.90 36.38
N ARG A 433 -19.40 -34.08 35.75
CA ARG A 433 -18.23 -34.83 35.29
C ARG A 433 -17.38 -34.03 34.30
N GLU A 434 -17.98 -33.50 33.25
CA GLU A 434 -17.29 -32.72 32.21
C GLU A 434 -16.57 -31.50 32.81
N GLN A 435 -17.26 -30.77 33.68
CA GLN A 435 -16.68 -29.59 34.34
C GLN A 435 -15.54 -29.94 35.30
N CYS A 436 -15.65 -31.08 36.00
CA CYS A 436 -14.61 -31.59 36.89
C CYS A 436 -13.38 -32.04 36.10
N GLU A 437 -13.56 -32.78 35.00
CA GLU A 437 -12.46 -33.19 34.11
C GLU A 437 -11.71 -31.96 33.53
N ILE A 438 -12.43 -30.93 33.07
CA ILE A 438 -11.84 -29.67 32.59
C ILE A 438 -11.06 -28.95 33.70
N ASN A 439 -11.63 -28.86 34.91
CA ASN A 439 -10.97 -28.19 36.03
C ASN A 439 -9.72 -28.96 36.49
N LEU A 440 -9.75 -30.29 36.51
CA LEU A 440 -8.60 -31.14 36.83
C LEU A 440 -7.51 -31.04 35.75
N ALA A 441 -7.86 -30.95 34.47
CA ALA A 441 -6.90 -30.70 33.40
C ALA A 441 -6.17 -29.35 33.59
N LYS A 442 -6.91 -28.29 33.93
CA LYS A 442 -6.35 -26.96 34.27
C LYS A 442 -5.43 -27.00 35.49
N LEU A 443 -5.83 -27.74 36.53
CA LEU A 443 -5.03 -27.93 37.73
C LEU A 443 -3.72 -28.64 37.41
N ASN A 444 -3.79 -29.75 36.67
CA ASN A 444 -2.62 -30.52 36.26
C ASN A 444 -1.62 -29.65 35.47
N TYR A 445 -2.10 -28.91 34.46
CA TYR A 445 -1.25 -28.02 33.66
C TYR A 445 -0.52 -26.98 34.53
N HIS A 446 -1.24 -26.25 35.39
CA HIS A 446 -0.62 -25.18 36.17
C HIS A 446 0.18 -25.68 37.37
N ILE A 447 -0.16 -26.81 37.96
CA ILE A 447 0.65 -27.41 39.03
C ILE A 447 2.01 -27.83 38.47
N ASP A 448 2.03 -28.46 37.29
CA ASP A 448 3.28 -28.87 36.65
C ASP A 448 4.13 -27.64 36.25
N GLU A 449 3.49 -26.59 35.71
CA GLU A 449 4.14 -25.30 35.39
C GLU A 449 4.75 -24.62 36.63
N LEU A 450 3.97 -24.48 37.71
CA LEU A 450 4.42 -23.81 38.93
C LEU A 450 5.46 -24.63 39.68
N SER A 451 5.34 -25.97 39.67
CA SER A 451 6.32 -26.89 40.24
C SER A 451 7.68 -26.75 39.56
N GLN A 452 7.73 -26.77 38.22
CA GLN A 452 8.97 -26.58 37.47
C GLN A 452 9.60 -25.21 37.72
N LEU A 453 8.79 -24.16 37.86
CA LEU A 453 9.29 -22.81 38.15
C LEU A 453 9.82 -22.66 39.58
N ALA A 454 9.20 -23.30 40.57
CA ALA A 454 9.59 -23.22 41.97
C ALA A 454 10.70 -24.22 42.35
N GLY A 455 10.86 -25.30 41.58
CA GLY A 455 11.73 -26.42 41.95
C GLY A 455 11.20 -27.23 43.14
N ILE A 456 9.90 -27.16 43.42
CA ILE A 456 9.23 -27.88 44.51
C ILE A 456 8.40 -28.99 43.86
N GLU A 457 8.65 -30.25 44.19
CA GLU A 457 7.92 -31.39 43.61
C GLU A 457 6.56 -31.60 44.29
N PRO A 458 5.50 -31.95 43.53
CA PRO A 458 4.21 -32.29 44.10
C PRO A 458 4.27 -33.65 44.81
N GLY A 459 3.46 -33.82 45.86
CA GLY A 459 3.38 -35.06 46.62
C GLY A 459 2.70 -36.21 45.85
N ASN A 460 2.63 -37.38 46.49
CA ASN A 460 2.04 -38.60 45.91
C ASN A 460 0.57 -38.43 45.46
N TRP A 461 -0.17 -37.49 46.05
CA TRP A 461 -1.55 -37.11 45.68
C TRP A 461 -1.67 -36.65 44.22
N ARG A 462 -0.58 -36.24 43.56
CA ARG A 462 -0.55 -35.88 42.14
C ARG A 462 -1.08 -36.98 41.22
N LYS A 463 -0.86 -38.25 41.58
CA LYS A 463 -1.36 -39.43 40.84
C LYS A 463 -2.88 -39.58 40.92
N SER A 464 -3.50 -38.92 41.89
CA SER A 464 -4.95 -38.96 42.13
C SER A 464 -5.71 -37.80 41.49
N MET A 465 -5.04 -36.93 40.71
CA MET A 465 -5.64 -35.78 40.02
C MET A 465 -6.31 -36.15 38.68
N ASP A 466 -7.09 -37.23 38.69
CA ASP A 466 -7.98 -37.69 37.62
C ASP A 466 -9.38 -37.94 38.21
N TYR A 467 -10.44 -37.72 37.42
CA TYR A 467 -11.83 -37.76 37.88
C TYR A 467 -12.17 -39.08 38.61
N LYS A 468 -11.58 -40.20 38.16
CA LYS A 468 -11.82 -41.53 38.76
C LYS A 468 -11.21 -41.68 40.16
N THR A 469 -10.06 -41.08 40.38
CA THR A 469 -9.21 -41.26 41.57
C THR A 469 -9.24 -40.07 42.53
N PHE A 470 -9.77 -38.92 42.08
CA PHE A 470 -9.83 -37.70 42.86
C PHE A 470 -10.75 -37.88 44.07
N ASN A 471 -10.23 -37.52 45.24
CA ASN A 471 -10.94 -37.57 46.51
C ASN A 471 -10.66 -36.30 47.33
N GLU A 472 -11.40 -36.12 48.42
CA GLU A 472 -11.29 -34.93 49.27
C GLU A 472 -9.87 -34.76 49.84
N ILE A 473 -9.22 -35.86 50.23
CA ILE A 473 -7.84 -35.87 50.76
C ILE A 473 -6.86 -35.32 49.71
N ALA A 474 -6.90 -35.81 48.47
CA ALA A 474 -6.05 -35.34 47.39
C ALA A 474 -6.31 -33.85 47.06
N GLY A 475 -7.56 -33.41 47.19
CA GLY A 475 -7.93 -32.00 47.04
C GLY A 475 -7.36 -31.10 48.14
N ASP A 476 -7.40 -31.53 49.40
CA ASP A 476 -6.82 -30.78 50.50
C ASP A 476 -5.28 -30.76 50.48
N ASP A 477 -4.65 -31.88 50.13
CA ASP A 477 -3.20 -31.94 49.90
C ASP A 477 -2.79 -31.02 48.74
N ALA A 478 -3.57 -30.98 47.66
CA ALA A 478 -3.35 -30.05 46.56
C ALA A 478 -3.44 -28.59 47.01
N LYS A 479 -4.39 -28.25 47.89
CA LYS A 479 -4.52 -26.89 48.45
C LYS A 479 -3.34 -26.54 49.36
N LEU A 480 -2.87 -27.45 50.20
CA LEU A 480 -1.69 -27.24 51.06
C LEU A 480 -0.42 -27.02 50.22
N TYR A 481 -0.26 -27.78 49.14
CA TYR A 481 0.81 -27.58 48.19
C TYR A 481 0.73 -26.23 47.48
N LEU A 482 -0.46 -25.84 47.03
CA LEU A 482 -0.71 -24.52 46.44
C LEU A 482 -0.42 -23.38 47.44
N ASP A 483 -0.71 -23.54 48.73
CA ASP A 483 -0.37 -22.56 49.77
C ASP A 483 1.13 -22.43 50.02
N SER A 484 1.87 -23.54 49.89
CA SER A 484 3.33 -23.55 49.93
C SER A 484 3.92 -22.78 48.74
N LEU A 485 3.42 -23.05 47.53
CA LEU A 485 3.80 -22.31 46.31
C LEU A 485 3.44 -20.82 46.42
N ASN A 486 2.27 -20.49 46.97
CA ASN A 486 1.83 -19.11 47.17
C ASN A 486 2.83 -18.34 48.06
N SER A 487 3.24 -18.94 49.16
CA SER A 487 4.23 -18.35 50.08
C SER A 487 5.58 -18.14 49.40
N TYR A 488 6.02 -19.10 48.58
CA TYR A 488 7.23 -19.01 47.78
C TYR A 488 7.18 -17.85 46.76
N PHE A 489 6.12 -17.76 45.95
CA PHE A 489 6.00 -16.69 44.95
C PHE A 489 5.83 -15.30 45.58
N ARG A 490 5.16 -15.19 46.73
CA ARG A 490 5.10 -13.94 47.52
C ARG A 490 6.47 -13.50 48.00
N LEU A 491 7.31 -14.43 48.45
CA LEU A 491 8.69 -14.13 48.84
C LEU A 491 9.51 -13.61 47.65
N LEU A 492 9.38 -14.25 46.48
CA LEU A 492 10.07 -13.82 45.26
C LEU A 492 9.61 -12.43 44.80
N SER A 493 8.30 -12.17 44.80
CA SER A 493 7.75 -10.85 44.51
C SER A 493 8.31 -9.79 45.45
N LYS A 494 8.31 -10.06 46.77
CA LYS A 494 8.89 -9.15 47.78
C LYS A 494 10.36 -8.85 47.50
N LYS A 495 11.18 -9.87 47.21
CA LYS A 495 12.60 -9.70 46.85
C LYS A 495 12.79 -8.78 45.64
N LYS A 496 11.93 -8.90 44.62
CA LYS A 496 11.96 -8.03 43.43
C LYS A 496 11.49 -6.60 43.75
N SER A 497 10.47 -6.45 44.60
CA SER A 497 10.05 -5.14 45.11
C SER A 497 11.16 -4.44 45.91
N ASP A 498 11.84 -5.16 46.81
CA ASP A 498 12.95 -4.60 47.61
C ASP A 498 14.12 -4.16 46.72
N SER A 499 14.41 -4.92 45.66
CA SER A 499 15.42 -4.56 44.66
C SER A 499 15.05 -3.27 43.92
N ARG A 500 13.79 -3.15 43.49
CA ARG A 500 13.26 -1.93 42.86
C ARG A 500 13.35 -0.72 43.80
N ASP A 501 12.87 -0.88 45.03
CA ASP A 501 12.84 0.20 46.03
C ASP A 501 14.26 0.65 46.41
N SER A 502 15.24 -0.25 46.32
CA SER A 502 16.65 0.10 46.48
C SER A 502 17.15 0.99 45.34
N ILE A 503 16.80 0.71 44.08
CA ILE A 503 17.14 1.58 42.94
C ILE A 503 16.42 2.94 43.06
N ILE A 504 15.16 2.96 43.50
CA ILE A 504 14.41 4.19 43.74
C ILE A 504 15.11 5.03 44.81
N ARG A 505 15.48 4.45 45.96
CA ARG A 505 16.22 5.15 47.02
C ARG A 505 17.54 5.72 46.54
N ILE A 506 18.29 4.97 45.74
CA ILE A 506 19.55 5.45 45.14
C ILE A 506 19.27 6.64 44.24
N LYS A 507 18.28 6.57 43.35
CA LYS A 507 17.92 7.73 42.50
C LYS A 507 17.47 8.92 43.33
N GLU A 508 16.59 8.73 44.30
CA GLU A 508 16.14 9.81 45.20
C GLU A 508 17.31 10.47 45.94
N SER A 509 18.35 9.71 46.32
CA SER A 509 19.54 10.28 46.95
C SER A 509 20.39 11.15 46.00
N VAL A 510 20.34 10.90 44.69
CA VAL A 510 21.12 11.62 43.68
C VAL A 510 20.39 12.87 43.17
N ILE A 511 19.09 12.77 42.89
CA ILE A 511 18.30 13.86 42.27
C ILE A 511 17.32 14.55 43.24
N GLY A 512 17.20 14.06 44.47
CA GLY A 512 16.20 14.50 45.44
C GLY A 512 14.80 13.95 45.15
N LYS A 513 13.94 13.91 46.17
CA LYS A 513 12.55 13.43 46.05
C LYS A 513 11.73 14.26 45.06
N GLU A 514 11.85 15.59 45.11
CA GLU A 514 11.17 16.47 44.15
C GLU A 514 11.67 16.28 42.72
N GLY A 515 12.98 16.05 42.54
CA GLY A 515 13.56 15.75 41.24
C GLY A 515 13.02 14.44 40.65
N PHE A 516 12.83 13.44 41.51
CA PHE A 516 12.24 12.16 41.12
C PHE A 516 10.76 12.28 40.71
N LEU A 517 9.96 13.05 41.46
CA LEU A 517 8.57 13.34 41.11
C LEU A 517 8.47 14.08 39.76
N LYS A 518 9.29 15.12 39.56
CA LYS A 518 9.36 15.85 38.28
C LYS A 518 9.80 14.95 37.12
N LEU A 519 10.67 13.96 37.37
CA LEU A 519 11.05 12.99 36.34
C LEU A 519 9.85 12.11 35.94
N ARG A 520 9.07 11.63 36.91
CA ARG A 520 7.86 10.86 36.66
C ARG A 520 6.83 11.69 35.89
N GLU A 521 6.52 12.89 36.35
CA GLU A 521 5.54 13.80 35.72
C GLU A 521 5.87 14.13 34.26
N ARG A 522 7.16 14.17 33.92
CA ARG A 522 7.65 14.52 32.58
C ARG A 522 7.74 13.34 31.61
N ASP A 523 8.06 12.14 32.09
CA ASP A 523 8.40 10.99 31.23
C ASP A 523 7.40 9.82 31.32
N TYR A 524 6.49 9.80 32.31
CA TYR A 524 5.53 8.72 32.53
C TYR A 524 4.08 9.23 32.42
N ASN A 525 3.27 8.61 31.55
CA ASN A 525 1.86 8.95 31.36
C ASN A 525 0.95 7.90 32.01
N GLU A 526 0.14 8.32 32.98
CA GLU A 526 -0.72 7.41 33.76
C GLU A 526 -1.79 6.76 32.89
N ARG A 527 -2.37 7.52 31.95
CA ARG A 527 -3.43 6.98 31.08
C ARG A 527 -2.90 5.91 30.12
N LEU A 528 -1.70 6.11 29.58
CA LEU A 528 -1.01 5.12 28.77
C LEU A 528 -0.71 3.88 29.60
N ALA A 529 -0.22 4.05 30.83
CA ALA A 529 0.02 2.96 31.75
C ALA A 529 -1.25 2.15 32.01
N ASP A 530 -2.37 2.79 32.31
CA ASP A 530 -3.66 2.12 32.50
C ASP A 530 -4.09 1.32 31.28
N HIS A 531 -3.78 1.82 30.08
CA HIS A 531 -4.09 1.17 28.82
C HIS A 531 -3.24 -0.09 28.60
N VAL A 532 -1.91 0.00 28.74
CA VAL A 532 -0.98 -1.11 28.48
C VAL A 532 -0.93 -2.15 29.62
N LEU A 533 -1.24 -1.74 30.85
CA LEU A 533 -1.37 -2.63 32.01
C LEU A 533 -2.80 -3.19 32.17
N ASN A 534 -3.75 -2.69 31.37
CA ASN A 534 -5.15 -3.10 31.44
C ASN A 534 -5.74 -2.96 32.86
N ARG A 535 -5.38 -1.88 33.59
CA ARG A 535 -5.74 -1.68 35.01
C ARG A 535 -7.25 -1.62 35.22
N LEU A 536 -7.96 -0.96 34.30
CA LEU A 536 -9.42 -0.75 34.35
C LEU A 536 -10.27 -1.98 34.01
N ALA A 537 -9.67 -3.08 33.52
CA ALA A 537 -10.44 -4.29 33.23
C ALA A 537 -10.85 -5.03 34.51
N THR A 538 -12.11 -5.46 34.56
CA THR A 538 -12.70 -6.22 35.67
C THR A 538 -12.23 -7.67 35.71
N SER A 539 -12.03 -8.30 34.55
CA SER A 539 -11.52 -9.66 34.43
C SER A 539 -10.01 -9.67 34.19
N LYS A 540 -9.26 -10.19 35.17
CA LYS A 540 -7.80 -10.35 35.13
C LYS A 540 -7.35 -11.75 34.71
N ILE A 541 -8.29 -12.70 34.67
CA ILE A 541 -8.11 -14.07 34.22
C ILE A 541 -9.19 -14.38 33.20
N TYR A 542 -8.79 -14.90 32.04
CA TYR A 542 -9.73 -15.53 31.12
C TYR A 542 -9.73 -17.04 31.34
N ASP A 543 -10.87 -17.53 31.82
CA ASP A 543 -11.17 -18.95 32.01
C ASP A 543 -12.05 -19.43 30.85
N SER A 544 -11.59 -20.45 30.14
CA SER A 544 -12.30 -21.03 28.98
C SER A 544 -12.51 -22.52 29.19
N ASP A 545 -13.68 -23.02 28.88
CA ASP A 545 -14.01 -24.44 29.03
C ASP A 545 -13.30 -25.33 28.00
N TYR A 546 -12.77 -24.74 26.91
CA TYR A 546 -12.09 -25.45 25.82
C TYR A 546 -10.57 -25.46 25.95
N LEU A 547 -10.01 -24.84 26.99
CA LEU A 547 -8.58 -24.73 27.20
C LEU A 547 -8.21 -25.35 28.53
N ASP A 548 -7.18 -26.20 28.52
CA ASP A 548 -6.62 -26.81 29.71
C ASP A 548 -5.75 -25.84 30.53
N ARG A 549 -5.91 -24.52 30.35
CA ARG A 549 -5.16 -23.49 31.07
C ARG A 549 -5.95 -22.19 31.26
N LEU A 550 -5.67 -21.52 32.36
CA LEU A 550 -6.10 -20.16 32.67
C LEU A 550 -5.16 -19.14 32.00
N ILE A 551 -5.73 -18.11 31.38
CA ILE A 551 -4.96 -17.10 30.65
C ILE A 551 -4.86 -15.82 31.46
N GLN A 552 -3.63 -15.35 31.67
CA GLN A 552 -3.35 -14.04 32.24
C GLN A 552 -3.86 -12.91 31.35
N LYS A 553 -4.67 -12.01 31.92
CA LYS A 553 -5.12 -10.75 31.31
C LYS A 553 -4.72 -9.50 32.11
N ALA A 554 -4.09 -9.72 33.25
CA ALA A 554 -3.45 -8.68 34.05
C ALA A 554 -2.10 -8.28 33.45
N ASP A 555 -1.81 -6.99 33.48
CA ASP A 555 -0.54 -6.38 33.11
C ASP A 555 0.08 -6.91 31.80
N PRO A 556 -0.61 -6.79 30.64
CA PRO A 556 -0.13 -7.33 29.37
C PRO A 556 1.30 -6.90 29.01
N ILE A 557 1.69 -5.66 29.32
CA ILE A 557 3.06 -5.17 29.05
C ILE A 557 4.14 -5.83 29.89
N PHE A 558 3.81 -6.40 31.04
CA PHE A 558 4.71 -7.16 31.90
C PHE A 558 4.62 -8.68 31.67
N MET A 559 3.61 -9.14 30.95
CA MET A 559 3.42 -10.55 30.64
C MET A 559 4.44 -11.02 29.57
N LYS A 560 5.08 -12.17 29.82
CA LYS A 560 5.97 -12.83 28.85
C LYS A 560 5.16 -13.36 27.64
N PRO A 561 5.69 -13.32 26.41
CA PRO A 561 4.97 -13.78 25.23
C PRO A 561 4.69 -15.29 25.30
N GLY A 562 3.44 -15.70 25.10
CA GLY A 562 3.01 -17.08 25.20
C GLY A 562 3.28 -17.98 23.98
N SER A 563 4.03 -17.52 22.97
CA SER A 563 4.39 -18.34 21.79
C SER A 563 5.83 -18.06 21.37
N ARG A 564 6.47 -19.10 20.82
CA ARG A 564 7.85 -19.08 20.30
C ARG A 564 7.91 -18.86 18.78
N TYR A 565 6.80 -18.54 18.13
CA TYR A 565 6.70 -18.34 16.67
C TYR A 565 6.40 -16.87 16.31
N GLY A 566 6.75 -15.91 17.17
CA GLY A 566 6.56 -14.48 16.95
C GLY A 566 5.17 -13.93 17.29
N ARG A 567 4.11 -14.75 17.29
CA ARG A 567 2.78 -14.32 17.77
C ARG A 567 2.78 -14.13 19.28
N ALA A 568 2.13 -13.09 19.76
CA ALA A 568 1.99 -12.82 21.19
C ALA A 568 0.67 -12.09 21.48
N HIS A 569 0.36 -11.92 22.76
CA HIS A 569 -0.70 -11.03 23.20
C HIS A 569 -0.38 -9.58 22.84
N PHE A 570 -1.40 -8.74 22.87
CA PHE A 570 -1.27 -7.32 22.56
C PHE A 570 -0.51 -6.60 23.67
N PHE A 571 0.41 -5.71 23.29
CA PHE A 571 1.34 -5.00 24.17
C PHE A 571 2.46 -5.84 24.78
N ALA A 572 2.76 -7.03 24.23
CA ALA A 572 3.88 -7.81 24.74
C ALA A 572 5.20 -7.01 24.69
N PRO A 573 6.07 -7.09 25.73
CA PRO A 573 7.28 -6.28 25.84
C PRO A 573 8.42 -6.69 24.90
N TYR A 574 8.36 -7.93 24.41
CA TYR A 574 9.23 -8.51 23.40
C TYR A 574 8.48 -9.63 22.68
N LYS A 575 8.98 -10.02 21.51
CA LYS A 575 8.53 -11.18 20.74
C LYS A 575 9.61 -12.25 20.77
N GLN A 576 9.20 -13.51 20.65
CA GLN A 576 10.11 -14.65 20.73
C GLN A 576 10.02 -15.51 19.47
N ILE A 577 11.18 -15.77 18.85
CA ILE A 577 11.34 -16.72 17.75
C ILE A 577 12.32 -17.80 18.21
N GLY A 578 11.82 -19.01 18.47
CA GLY A 578 12.61 -20.07 19.11
C GLY A 578 13.15 -19.61 20.47
N ASN A 579 14.47 -19.44 20.56
CA ASN A 579 15.16 -18.97 21.77
C ASN A 579 15.56 -17.48 21.70
N ILE A 580 15.37 -16.81 20.56
CA ILE A 580 15.77 -15.42 20.36
C ILE A 580 14.66 -14.49 20.85
N LYS A 581 15.01 -13.55 21.73
CA LYS A 581 14.13 -12.46 22.18
C LYS A 581 14.39 -11.22 21.34
N ILE A 582 13.37 -10.71 20.68
CA ILE A 582 13.43 -9.52 19.82
C ILE A 582 12.54 -8.45 20.44
N SER A 583 13.03 -7.21 20.56
CA SER A 583 12.21 -6.12 21.07
C SER A 583 10.98 -5.88 20.17
N THR A 584 9.87 -5.49 20.79
CA THR A 584 8.61 -5.25 20.07
C THR A 584 8.77 -4.17 19.00
N LEU A 585 9.59 -3.14 19.24
CA LEU A 585 9.93 -2.13 18.23
C LEU A 585 10.50 -2.74 16.95
N ILE A 586 11.58 -3.52 17.09
CA ILE A 586 12.31 -4.07 15.95
C ILE A 586 11.42 -5.09 15.23
N PHE A 587 10.82 -6.01 15.98
CA PHE A 587 9.96 -7.04 15.39
C PHE A 587 8.80 -6.43 14.61
N ASN A 588 8.03 -5.52 15.23
CA ASN A 588 6.85 -4.94 14.60
C ASN A 588 7.24 -4.07 13.39
N THR A 589 8.35 -3.32 13.48
CA THR A 589 8.86 -2.53 12.35
C THR A 589 9.27 -3.42 11.19
N VAL A 590 9.97 -4.53 11.45
CA VAL A 590 10.33 -5.52 10.42
C VAL A 590 9.08 -6.12 9.76
N ILE A 591 8.04 -6.44 10.52
CA ILE A 591 6.78 -6.93 9.94
C ILE A 591 6.15 -5.89 8.99
N ILE A 592 6.12 -4.61 9.37
CA ILE A 592 5.62 -3.53 8.49
C ILE A 592 6.46 -3.45 7.20
N TRP A 593 7.78 -3.60 7.29
CA TRP A 593 8.67 -3.64 6.12
C TRP A 593 8.46 -4.88 5.25
N LEU A 594 8.20 -6.05 5.84
CA LEU A 594 7.83 -7.26 5.08
C LEU A 594 6.51 -7.06 4.33
N MET A 595 5.51 -6.43 4.97
CA MET A 595 4.26 -6.04 4.30
C MET A 595 4.51 -5.04 3.17
N THR A 596 5.43 -4.10 3.36
CA THR A 596 5.84 -3.12 2.34
C THR A 596 6.52 -3.80 1.15
N ILE A 597 7.40 -4.77 1.40
CA ILE A 597 8.05 -5.59 0.36
C ILE A 597 7.00 -6.42 -0.40
N PHE A 598 6.04 -7.01 0.31
CA PHE A 598 4.93 -7.71 -0.33
C PHE A 598 4.16 -6.79 -1.28
N LEU A 599 3.82 -5.57 -0.85
CA LEU A 599 3.18 -4.57 -1.71
C LEU A 599 4.06 -4.11 -2.89
N PHE A 600 5.38 -4.09 -2.72
CA PHE A 600 6.29 -3.86 -3.84
C PHE A 600 6.22 -4.97 -4.89
N ILE A 601 6.15 -6.23 -4.46
CA ILE A 601 6.00 -7.38 -5.36
C ILE A 601 4.65 -7.29 -6.08
N THR A 602 3.55 -6.99 -5.39
CA THR A 602 2.22 -6.84 -6.01
C THR A 602 2.21 -5.70 -7.03
N LEU A 603 2.89 -4.59 -6.73
CA LEU A 603 3.05 -3.46 -7.63
C LEU A 603 3.87 -3.84 -8.86
N TYR A 604 5.01 -4.50 -8.68
CA TYR A 604 5.91 -4.92 -9.76
C TYR A 604 5.18 -5.82 -10.77
N TYR A 605 4.33 -6.73 -10.31
CA TYR A 605 3.54 -7.60 -11.20
C TYR A 605 2.19 -7.02 -11.64
N ASN A 606 1.84 -5.80 -11.21
CA ASN A 606 0.53 -5.17 -11.47
C ASN A 606 -0.64 -6.07 -11.03
N LEU A 607 -0.50 -6.77 -9.89
CA LEU A 607 -1.50 -7.76 -9.45
C LEU A 607 -2.88 -7.11 -9.22
N LEU A 608 -2.93 -5.92 -8.61
CA LEU A 608 -4.20 -5.22 -8.39
C LEU A 608 -4.89 -4.87 -9.72
N LYS A 609 -4.15 -4.35 -10.70
CA LYS A 609 -4.69 -4.05 -12.04
C LYS A 609 -5.25 -5.31 -12.70
N ARG A 610 -4.51 -6.42 -12.64
CA ARG A 610 -4.93 -7.71 -13.21
C ARG A 610 -6.19 -8.24 -12.51
N PHE A 611 -6.24 -8.13 -11.18
CA PHE A 611 -7.40 -8.53 -10.39
C PHE A 611 -8.65 -7.72 -10.73
N ILE A 612 -8.53 -6.40 -10.91
CA ILE A 612 -9.66 -5.54 -11.31
C ILE A 612 -10.15 -5.90 -12.71
N VAL A 613 -9.23 -6.08 -13.68
CA VAL A 613 -9.61 -6.53 -15.03
C VAL A 613 -10.29 -7.90 -14.98
N PHE A 614 -9.81 -8.81 -14.13
CA PHE A 614 -10.47 -10.09 -13.89
C PHE A 614 -11.89 -9.92 -13.34
N LEU A 615 -12.09 -9.06 -12.33
CA LEU A 615 -13.43 -8.75 -11.80
C LEU A 615 -14.36 -8.14 -12.85
N GLU A 616 -13.85 -7.26 -13.72
CA GLU A 616 -14.63 -6.69 -14.83
C GLU A 616 -15.03 -7.76 -15.88
N THR A 617 -14.16 -8.74 -16.13
CA THR A 617 -14.49 -9.87 -17.01
C THR A 617 -15.47 -10.87 -16.39
N TRP A 618 -15.61 -10.83 -15.06
CA TRP A 618 -16.55 -11.66 -14.31
C TRP A 618 -17.98 -11.12 -14.47
N LYS A 619 -18.67 -11.61 -15.51
CA LYS A 619 -20.10 -11.36 -15.71
C LYS A 619 -20.90 -12.04 -14.61
N ILE A 620 -21.19 -11.33 -13.52
CA ILE A 620 -22.11 -11.80 -12.48
C ILE A 620 -23.52 -11.87 -13.11
N PRO A 621 -24.17 -13.05 -13.18
CA PRO A 621 -25.46 -13.22 -13.85
C PRO A 621 -26.61 -12.40 -13.22
N ILE A 622 -26.44 -11.90 -12.00
CA ILE A 622 -27.40 -11.07 -11.27
C ILE A 622 -27.70 -9.75 -12.01
N TRP A 623 -26.69 -9.14 -12.64
CA TRP A 623 -26.85 -7.84 -13.32
C TRP A 623 -27.65 -7.93 -14.63
N ARG A 624 -27.68 -9.10 -15.28
CA ARG A 624 -28.51 -9.34 -16.47
C ARG A 624 -30.00 -9.51 -16.16
N LYS A 625 -30.35 -9.86 -14.92
CA LYS A 625 -31.73 -10.00 -14.47
C LYS A 625 -32.28 -8.66 -13.99
N PHE A 626 -31.50 -7.96 -13.16
CA PHE A 626 -31.85 -6.62 -12.65
C PHE A 626 -31.99 -5.57 -13.77
N GLY A 627 -31.10 -5.58 -14.77
CA GLY A 627 -31.20 -4.65 -15.91
C GLY A 627 -32.38 -4.92 -16.85
N ARG A 628 -32.86 -6.17 -16.92
CA ARG A 628 -34.06 -6.52 -17.72
C ARG A 628 -35.38 -6.24 -17.01
N GLU A 629 -35.37 -6.24 -15.67
CA GLU A 629 -36.55 -5.90 -14.87
C GLU A 629 -36.76 -4.38 -14.75
N MET A 630 -35.69 -3.56 -14.72
CA MET A 630 -35.82 -2.09 -14.74
C MET A 630 -36.17 -1.50 -16.11
N LEU A 631 -35.92 -2.20 -17.22
CA LEU A 631 -36.38 -1.79 -18.56
C LEU A 631 -37.83 -2.21 -18.85
N ARG A 632 -38.51 -2.82 -17.86
CA ARG A 632 -39.91 -3.28 -17.94
C ARG A 632 -40.86 -2.59 -16.94
N MET A 633 -40.35 -1.66 -16.13
CA MET A 633 -41.14 -0.62 -15.44
C MET A 633 -40.95 0.68 -16.20
#